data_AF-A0A8J3AYJ4-F1
#
_entry.id   AF-A0A8J3AYJ4-F1
#
_cell.length_a   1.000
_cell.length_b   1.000
_cell.length_c   1.000
_cell.angle_alpha   90.00
_cell.angle_beta   90.00
_cell.angle_gamma   90.00
#
_symmetry.space_group_name_H-M   'P 1'
#
loop_
_entity.id
_entity.type
_entity.pdbx_description
1 polymer ?
#
loop_
_entity_poly.entity_id
_entity_poly.type
_entity_poly.pdbx_seq_one_letter_code
_entity_poly.pdbx_strand_id
1 'polypeptide(L)'
;MEGDELRYERLPNIVVKSFAGLSWCVLVVLPAAAYDFPENMPARKPGLWEIVMTGTMDGLGTVQSKEQYCLDARADRALHELFILRKELQVVYPDLTCQTPRFDQAGNVLSGEMLCRTNSQTDAEDAGKDFRWKYTFESDSHVVLEEHDTARDMLFSGESRMVEEQRWIGECAADQKPGDGIMDRPGKREKGEYDNIYESLKVVKKLLNEGIEINRRLGPM
;
A
#
# COMPACT_ATOMS: atom_id res chain seq x y z
N MET A 1 58.84 57.80 -46.29
CA MET A 1 59.04 56.69 -47.24
C MET A 1 58.02 55.64 -46.88
N GLU A 2 57.22 55.30 -47.90
CA GLU A 2 56.05 54.40 -47.99
C GLU A 2 54.99 54.49 -46.86
N GLY A 3 53.71 54.80 -47.10
CA GLY A 3 52.80 54.23 -48.11
C GLY A 3 52.23 52.92 -47.55
N ASP A 4 50.94 52.64 -47.37
CA ASP A 4 49.74 53.16 -48.01
C ASP A 4 48.50 52.82 -47.15
N GLU A 5 47.39 53.46 -47.51
CA GLU A 5 46.09 53.58 -46.86
C GLU A 5 45.11 52.40 -47.13
N LEU A 6 44.02 52.35 -46.33
CA LEU A 6 42.68 51.72 -46.55
C LEU A 6 42.45 50.36 -45.86
N ARG A 7 41.36 50.14 -45.10
CA ARG A 7 39.98 50.61 -45.30
C ARG A 7 39.18 50.55 -43.99
N TYR A 8 38.43 51.63 -43.73
CA TYR A 8 37.33 51.76 -42.77
C TYR A 8 36.20 50.74 -43.04
N GLU A 9 35.48 50.24 -42.02
CA GLU A 9 34.01 50.36 -41.88
C GLU A 9 33.46 49.62 -40.64
N ARG A 10 32.87 50.41 -39.74
CA ARG A 10 31.65 50.22 -38.92
C ARG A 10 31.48 49.06 -37.92
N LEU A 11 31.47 49.49 -36.65
CA LEU A 11 30.76 48.97 -35.46
C LEU A 11 29.26 48.64 -35.74
N PRO A 12 28.59 47.79 -34.94
CA PRO A 12 28.06 48.24 -33.65
C PRO A 12 28.21 47.26 -32.48
N ASN A 13 28.33 47.88 -31.30
CA ASN A 13 28.15 47.33 -29.97
C ASN A 13 26.84 46.54 -29.83
N ILE A 14 26.92 45.31 -29.30
CA ILE A 14 25.80 44.67 -28.61
C ILE A 14 26.21 44.46 -27.16
N VAL A 15 25.63 45.29 -26.31
CA VAL A 15 25.62 45.15 -24.85
C VAL A 15 24.76 43.92 -24.52
N VAL A 16 25.39 42.80 -24.18
CA VAL A 16 24.68 41.65 -23.59
C VAL A 16 24.63 41.86 -22.08
N LYS A 17 23.46 42.30 -21.59
CA LYS A 17 23.14 42.30 -20.17
C LYS A 17 22.98 40.85 -19.70
N SER A 18 23.94 40.35 -18.93
CA SER A 18 23.80 39.10 -18.17
C SER A 18 22.70 39.27 -17.12
N PHE A 19 21.52 38.73 -17.40
CA PHE A 19 20.56 38.40 -16.35
C PHE A 19 20.94 37.03 -15.78
N ALA A 20 21.45 37.04 -14.55
CA ALA A 20 21.58 35.86 -13.72
C ALA A 20 20.17 35.35 -13.38
N GLY A 21 19.65 34.43 -14.20
CA GLY A 21 18.46 33.65 -13.89
C GLY A 21 18.85 32.45 -13.02
N LEU A 22 18.67 32.56 -11.70
CA LEU A 22 18.64 31.41 -10.80
C LEU A 22 17.39 30.57 -11.13
N SER A 23 17.58 29.56 -11.99
CA SER A 23 16.58 28.51 -12.23
C SER A 23 16.50 27.62 -10.99
N TRP A 24 15.57 27.94 -10.09
CA TRP A 24 15.21 27.12 -8.94
C TRP A 24 14.48 25.87 -9.43
N CYS A 25 15.22 24.79 -9.69
CA CYS A 25 14.62 23.47 -9.88
C CYS A 25 13.97 23.04 -8.55
N VAL A 26 12.66 23.27 -8.42
CA VAL A 26 11.85 22.63 -7.39
C VAL A 26 11.79 21.15 -7.72
N LEU A 27 12.69 20.36 -7.12
CA LEU A 27 12.56 18.92 -7.05
C LEU A 27 11.30 18.64 -6.21
N VAL A 28 10.18 18.38 -6.87
CA VAL A 28 9.00 17.82 -6.24
C VAL A 28 9.39 16.40 -5.82
N VAL A 29 9.74 16.24 -4.54
CA VAL A 29 9.89 14.92 -3.92
C VAL A 29 8.49 14.34 -3.84
N LEU A 30 8.09 13.61 -4.88
CA LEU A 30 6.90 12.77 -4.81
C LEU A 30 7.17 11.71 -3.74
N PRO A 31 6.28 11.55 -2.74
CA PRO A 31 6.43 10.45 -1.79
C PRO A 31 6.44 9.15 -2.59
N ALA A 32 7.52 8.37 -2.46
CA ALA A 32 7.58 7.04 -3.01
C ALA A 32 6.40 6.25 -2.42
N ALA A 33 5.57 5.69 -3.29
CA ALA A 33 4.57 4.74 -2.83
C ALA A 33 5.28 3.58 -2.13
N ALA A 34 4.68 3.06 -1.06
CA ALA A 34 5.31 1.98 -0.29
C ALA A 34 5.42 0.69 -1.12
N TYR A 35 4.52 0.51 -2.10
CA TYR A 35 4.48 -0.63 -3.00
C TYR A 35 4.19 -0.17 -4.43
N ASP A 36 4.84 -0.86 -5.38
CA ASP A 36 4.70 -0.63 -6.81
C ASP A 36 3.52 -1.44 -7.36
N PHE A 37 2.30 -0.94 -7.14
CA PHE A 37 1.10 -1.49 -7.76
C PHE A 37 1.12 -1.27 -9.29
N PRO A 38 0.58 -2.22 -10.10
CA PRO A 38 0.47 -2.05 -11.54
C PRO A 38 -0.31 -0.79 -11.93
N GLU A 39 0.20 -0.01 -12.88
CA GLU A 39 -0.44 1.23 -13.34
C GLU A 39 -1.81 1.01 -14.01
N ASN A 40 -2.05 -0.20 -14.54
CA ASN A 40 -3.26 -0.60 -15.24
C ASN A 40 -4.31 -1.27 -14.33
N MET A 41 -4.19 -1.12 -13.02
CA MET A 41 -5.20 -1.58 -12.06
C MET A 41 -6.54 -0.86 -12.32
N PRO A 42 -7.67 -1.59 -12.40
CA PRO A 42 -8.98 -0.96 -12.60
C PRO A 42 -9.33 0.01 -11.48
N ALA A 43 -9.79 1.21 -11.83
CA ALA A 43 -10.19 2.22 -10.87
C ALA A 43 -11.57 1.90 -10.26
N ARG A 44 -11.67 1.92 -8.93
CA ARG A 44 -12.94 1.87 -8.20
C ARG A 44 -13.65 3.23 -8.26
N LYS A 45 -14.98 3.19 -8.29
CA LYS A 45 -15.85 4.36 -8.23
C LYS A 45 -15.67 5.07 -6.88
N PRO A 46 -15.46 6.40 -6.84
CA PRO A 46 -15.43 7.15 -5.60
C PRO A 46 -16.76 7.07 -4.84
N GLY A 47 -16.71 7.06 -3.50
CA GLY A 47 -17.89 7.03 -2.64
C GLY A 47 -17.76 6.05 -1.48
N LEU A 48 -18.89 5.70 -0.88
CA LEU A 48 -18.98 4.77 0.24
C LEU A 48 -18.96 3.33 -0.27
N TRP A 49 -18.02 2.56 0.24
CA TRP A 49 -17.86 1.13 -0.04
C TRP A 49 -18.17 0.32 1.21
N GLU A 50 -18.91 -0.76 1.04
CA GLU A 50 -19.10 -1.80 2.04
C GLU A 50 -18.20 -2.98 1.71
N ILE A 51 -17.52 -3.48 2.73
CA ILE A 51 -16.55 -4.56 2.68
C ILE A 51 -17.04 -5.65 3.63
N VAL A 52 -17.38 -6.81 3.09
CA VAL A 52 -17.82 -7.97 3.87
C VAL A 52 -16.80 -9.07 3.71
N MET A 53 -16.08 -9.37 4.79
CA MET A 53 -15.09 -10.44 4.83
C MET A 53 -15.70 -11.68 5.48
N THR A 54 -15.54 -12.84 4.85
CA THR A 54 -15.96 -14.15 5.37
C THR A 54 -14.87 -15.18 5.10
N GLY A 55 -14.72 -16.17 5.97
CA GLY A 55 -13.76 -17.22 5.71
C GLY A 55 -13.46 -18.08 6.92
N THR A 56 -12.40 -18.85 6.82
CA THR A 56 -11.93 -19.77 7.87
C THR A 56 -10.49 -19.45 8.21
N MET A 57 -10.20 -19.40 9.51
CA MET A 57 -8.85 -19.30 10.04
C MET A 57 -8.62 -20.44 11.03
N ASP A 58 -7.52 -21.16 10.86
CA ASP A 58 -7.15 -22.25 11.75
C ASP A 58 -7.07 -21.75 13.21
N GLY A 59 -7.61 -22.54 14.13
CA GLY A 59 -7.69 -22.20 15.56
C GLY A 59 -8.81 -21.23 15.95
N LEU A 60 -9.39 -20.46 15.02
CA LEU A 60 -10.52 -19.55 15.28
C LEU A 60 -11.83 -19.98 14.62
N GLY A 61 -11.79 -20.86 13.61
CA GLY A 61 -12.97 -21.32 12.90
C GLY A 61 -13.46 -20.30 11.87
N THR A 62 -14.79 -20.21 11.69
CA THR A 62 -15.39 -19.25 10.75
C THR A 62 -15.31 -17.84 11.30
N VAL A 63 -14.77 -16.92 10.49
CA VAL A 63 -14.68 -15.49 10.79
C VAL A 63 -15.55 -14.72 9.82
N GLN A 64 -16.27 -13.72 10.33
CA GLN A 64 -17.02 -12.76 9.54
C GLN A 64 -16.81 -11.36 10.09
N SER A 65 -16.57 -10.39 9.21
CA SER A 65 -16.58 -8.97 9.56
C SER A 65 -17.24 -8.15 8.46
N LYS A 66 -17.70 -6.96 8.85
CA LYS A 66 -18.27 -5.98 7.95
C LYS A 66 -17.69 -4.62 8.28
N GLU A 67 -17.16 -3.95 7.28
CA GLU A 67 -16.56 -2.63 7.37
C GLU A 67 -17.12 -1.77 6.25
N GLN A 68 -17.14 -0.45 6.45
CA GLN A 68 -17.48 0.50 5.41
C GLN A 68 -16.39 1.56 5.35
N TYR A 69 -16.00 2.00 4.15
CA TYR A 69 -15.01 3.06 3.95
C TYR A 69 -15.46 4.06 2.90
N CYS A 70 -15.25 5.35 3.17
CA CYS A 70 -15.35 6.39 2.17
C CYS A 70 -14.05 6.41 1.33
N LEU A 71 -14.15 6.11 0.04
CA LEU A 71 -12.99 5.98 -0.85
C LEU A 71 -12.99 7.07 -1.94
N ASP A 72 -11.85 7.75 -2.07
CA ASP A 72 -11.40 8.40 -3.28
C ASP A 72 -10.18 7.63 -3.83
N ALA A 73 -9.63 8.01 -4.98
CA ALA A 73 -8.49 7.31 -5.58
C ALA A 73 -7.25 7.20 -4.65
N ARG A 74 -7.06 8.13 -3.72
CA ARG A 74 -5.94 8.10 -2.77
C ARG A 74 -6.21 7.17 -1.60
N ALA A 75 -7.40 7.24 -1.02
CA ALA A 75 -7.85 6.35 0.04
C ALA A 75 -7.93 4.90 -0.45
N ASP A 76 -8.32 4.72 -1.71
CA ASP A 76 -8.35 3.45 -2.42
C ASP A 76 -6.96 2.77 -2.44
N ARG A 77 -5.96 3.52 -2.91
CA ARG A 77 -4.56 3.06 -2.88
C ARG A 77 -4.10 2.77 -1.46
N ALA A 78 -4.42 3.67 -0.52
CA ALA A 78 -4.05 3.52 0.88
C ALA A 78 -4.67 2.26 1.52
N LEU A 79 -5.87 1.86 1.09
CA LEU A 79 -6.51 0.62 1.53
C LEU A 79 -5.72 -0.62 1.08
N HIS A 80 -5.26 -0.64 -0.18
CA HIS A 80 -4.41 -1.71 -0.69
C HIS A 80 -3.04 -1.75 0.00
N GLU A 81 -2.43 -0.60 0.30
CA GLU A 81 -1.20 -0.54 1.08
C GLU A 81 -1.40 -1.06 2.51
N LEU A 82 -2.53 -0.70 3.13
CA LEU A 82 -2.88 -1.14 4.48
C LEU A 82 -3.08 -2.66 4.54
N PHE A 83 -3.68 -3.24 3.51
CA PHE A 83 -3.82 -4.69 3.37
C PHE A 83 -2.47 -5.40 3.45
N ILE A 84 -1.49 -4.97 2.64
CA ILE A 84 -0.15 -5.59 2.62
C ILE A 84 0.57 -5.42 3.96
N LEU A 85 0.57 -4.22 4.52
CA LEU A 85 1.21 -3.95 5.81
C LEU A 85 0.60 -4.76 6.96
N ARG A 86 -0.71 -5.01 6.91
CA ARG A 86 -1.37 -5.91 7.88
C ARG A 86 -0.87 -7.34 7.74
N LYS A 87 -0.62 -7.84 6.52
CA LYS A 87 -0.03 -9.18 6.29
C LYS A 87 1.40 -9.26 6.82
N GLU A 88 2.23 -8.25 6.59
CA GLU A 88 3.58 -8.17 7.19
C GLU A 88 3.50 -8.16 8.72
N LEU A 89 2.54 -7.42 9.30
CA LEU A 89 2.38 -7.29 10.75
C LEU A 89 1.97 -8.62 11.39
N GLN A 90 1.24 -9.50 10.69
CA GLN A 90 0.89 -10.82 11.19
C GLN A 90 2.13 -11.69 11.46
N VAL A 91 3.23 -11.44 10.77
CA VAL A 91 4.41 -12.32 10.79
C VAL A 91 5.67 -11.68 11.35
N VAL A 92 5.62 -10.39 11.71
CA VAL A 92 6.78 -9.72 12.32
C VAL A 92 7.13 -10.33 13.69
N TYR A 93 6.14 -10.64 14.53
CA TYR A 93 6.39 -11.19 15.87
C TYR A 93 6.94 -12.63 15.90
N PRO A 94 6.55 -13.54 14.99
CA PRO A 94 7.24 -14.82 14.83
C PRO A 94 8.59 -14.73 14.09
N ASP A 95 9.15 -13.53 13.92
CA ASP A 95 10.43 -13.26 13.25
C ASP A 95 10.57 -13.82 11.83
N LEU A 96 9.49 -13.65 11.04
CA LEU A 96 9.56 -13.93 9.61
C LEU A 96 9.92 -12.65 8.84
N THR A 97 10.84 -12.78 7.89
CA THR A 97 11.19 -11.74 6.93
C THR A 97 10.41 -11.96 5.63
N CYS A 98 9.65 -10.96 5.21
CA CYS A 98 8.89 -10.99 3.96
C CYS A 98 9.69 -10.43 2.78
N GLN A 99 9.58 -11.08 1.63
CA GLN A 99 10.00 -10.52 0.35
C GLN A 99 9.08 -9.37 -0.05
N THR A 100 9.56 -8.46 -0.90
CA THR A 100 8.69 -7.46 -1.54
C THR A 100 7.55 -8.17 -2.27
N PRO A 101 6.29 -7.75 -2.08
CA PRO A 101 5.16 -8.30 -2.81
C PRO A 101 5.38 -8.26 -4.31
N ARG A 102 4.99 -9.35 -4.99
CA ARG A 102 4.93 -9.40 -6.46
C ARG A 102 3.49 -9.29 -6.90
N PHE A 103 3.26 -8.49 -7.94
CA PHE A 103 1.93 -8.28 -8.51
C PHE A 103 1.91 -8.73 -9.96
N ASP A 104 0.76 -9.28 -10.38
CA ASP A 104 0.46 -9.59 -11.76
C ASP A 104 -0.94 -9.08 -12.11
N GLN A 105 -1.06 -8.36 -13.23
CA GLN A 105 -2.33 -7.79 -13.71
C GLN A 105 -2.71 -8.45 -15.03
N ALA A 106 -3.81 -9.19 -15.02
CA ALA A 106 -4.37 -9.85 -16.19
C ALA A 106 -5.83 -9.41 -16.40
N GLY A 107 -6.04 -8.47 -17.32
CA GLY A 107 -7.38 -7.91 -17.57
C GLY A 107 -7.94 -7.24 -16.33
N ASN A 108 -9.07 -7.75 -15.81
CA ASN A 108 -9.73 -7.25 -14.60
C ASN A 108 -9.33 -8.01 -13.32
N VAL A 109 -8.22 -8.76 -13.34
CA VAL A 109 -7.71 -9.52 -12.20
C VAL A 109 -6.34 -9.00 -11.79
N LEU A 110 -6.19 -8.57 -10.54
CA LEU A 110 -4.92 -8.25 -9.91
C LEU A 110 -4.58 -9.38 -8.92
N SER A 111 -3.53 -10.14 -9.20
CA SER A 111 -3.00 -11.14 -8.28
C SER A 111 -1.79 -10.59 -7.54
N GLY A 112 -1.60 -11.02 -6.30
CA GLY A 112 -0.38 -10.73 -5.57
C GLY A 112 0.09 -11.90 -4.71
N GLU A 113 1.40 -11.97 -4.53
CA GLU A 113 2.05 -12.92 -3.63
C GLU A 113 3.10 -12.24 -2.77
N MET A 114 3.22 -12.70 -1.53
CA MET A 114 4.29 -12.29 -0.61
C MET A 114 4.74 -13.52 0.18
N LEU A 115 6.02 -13.85 0.05
CA LEU A 115 6.63 -15.01 0.69
C LEU A 115 7.42 -14.52 1.91
N CYS A 116 7.10 -15.03 3.09
CA CYS A 116 7.79 -14.70 4.32
C CYS A 116 8.50 -15.94 4.87
N ARG A 117 9.78 -15.81 5.21
CA ARG A 117 10.64 -16.91 5.65
C ARG A 117 11.21 -16.64 7.02
N THR A 118 11.41 -17.71 7.79
CA THR A 118 12.08 -17.65 9.08
C THR A 118 13.52 -17.20 8.91
N ASN A 119 14.02 -16.44 9.88
CA ASN A 119 15.44 -16.11 9.98
C ASN A 119 16.22 -17.19 10.76
N SER A 120 15.55 -18.25 11.23
CA SER A 120 16.18 -19.32 12.00
C SER A 120 17.15 -20.14 11.15
N GLN A 121 18.28 -20.52 11.76
CA GLN A 121 19.27 -21.40 11.12
C GLN A 121 18.96 -22.89 11.31
N THR A 122 18.00 -23.22 12.19
CA THR A 122 17.63 -24.61 12.49
C THR A 122 16.39 -25.08 11.76
N ASP A 123 15.60 -24.14 11.22
CA ASP A 123 14.40 -24.44 10.45
C ASP A 123 14.77 -24.81 9.00
N ALA A 124 13.81 -25.39 8.27
CA ALA A 124 13.94 -25.58 6.83
C ALA A 124 14.00 -24.23 6.10
N GLU A 125 14.72 -24.15 4.98
CA GLU A 125 14.90 -22.90 4.22
C GLU A 125 13.57 -22.29 3.73
N ASP A 126 12.57 -23.14 3.45
CA ASP A 126 11.25 -22.73 3.01
C ASP A 126 10.22 -22.59 4.14
N ALA A 127 10.64 -22.76 5.41
CA ALA A 127 9.78 -22.57 6.56
C ALA A 127 9.35 -21.09 6.70
N GLY A 128 8.08 -20.88 7.01
CA GLY A 128 7.50 -19.55 7.15
C GLY A 128 6.02 -19.51 6.77
N LYS A 129 5.61 -18.42 6.14
CA LYS A 129 4.22 -18.17 5.74
C LYS A 129 4.15 -17.53 4.37
N ASP A 130 3.36 -18.13 3.48
CA ASP A 130 3.09 -17.61 2.15
C ASP A 130 1.73 -16.92 2.14
N PHE A 131 1.68 -15.73 1.56
CA PHE A 131 0.46 -14.98 1.33
C PHE A 131 0.17 -14.95 -0.17
N ARG A 132 -1.05 -15.31 -0.56
CA ARG A 132 -1.54 -15.16 -1.93
C ARG A 132 -2.90 -14.52 -1.91
N TRP A 133 -3.10 -13.55 -2.79
CA TRP A 133 -4.39 -12.88 -2.92
C TRP A 133 -4.71 -12.58 -4.37
N LYS A 134 -6.00 -12.41 -4.65
CA LYS A 134 -6.53 -12.10 -5.97
C LYS A 134 -7.70 -11.15 -5.84
N TYR A 135 -7.54 -9.93 -6.35
CA TYR A 135 -8.64 -9.00 -6.58
C TYR A 135 -9.23 -9.24 -7.97
N THR A 136 -10.53 -9.48 -8.02
CA THR A 136 -11.32 -9.56 -9.24
C THR A 136 -12.22 -8.32 -9.30
N PHE A 137 -11.93 -7.42 -10.23
CA PHE A 137 -12.72 -6.23 -10.49
C PHE A 137 -13.88 -6.61 -11.42
N GLU A 138 -15.02 -7.01 -10.85
CA GLU A 138 -16.21 -7.35 -11.65
C GLU A 138 -16.80 -6.11 -12.32
N SER A 139 -16.72 -4.96 -11.63
CA SER A 139 -17.05 -3.64 -12.16
C SER A 139 -16.28 -2.56 -11.41
N ASP A 140 -16.51 -1.29 -11.74
CA ASP A 140 -16.05 -0.15 -10.96
C ASP A 140 -16.72 -0.02 -9.57
N SER A 141 -17.72 -0.86 -9.29
CA SER A 141 -18.61 -0.80 -8.13
C SER A 141 -18.73 -2.13 -7.38
N HIS A 142 -18.06 -3.18 -7.87
CA HIS A 142 -18.01 -4.50 -7.24
C HIS A 142 -16.63 -5.14 -7.44
N VAL A 143 -15.98 -5.48 -6.33
CA VAL A 143 -14.68 -6.14 -6.31
C VAL A 143 -14.74 -7.32 -5.35
N VAL A 144 -14.19 -8.45 -5.76
CA VAL A 144 -14.05 -9.64 -4.93
C VAL A 144 -12.57 -9.87 -4.66
N LEU A 145 -12.19 -9.95 -3.40
CA LEU A 145 -10.84 -10.31 -2.96
C LEU A 145 -10.87 -11.72 -2.39
N GLU A 146 -10.05 -12.61 -2.94
CA GLU A 146 -9.81 -13.95 -2.39
C GLU A 146 -8.40 -14.01 -1.81
N GLU A 147 -8.26 -14.55 -0.61
CA GLU A 147 -7.00 -14.67 0.10
C GLU A 147 -6.75 -16.11 0.55
N HIS A 148 -5.51 -16.54 0.40
CA HIS A 148 -5.05 -17.81 0.93
C HIS A 148 -3.68 -17.62 1.57
N ASP A 149 -3.65 -17.86 2.87
CA ASP A 149 -2.43 -17.84 3.67
C ASP A 149 -2.04 -19.28 3.99
N THR A 150 -0.80 -19.66 3.69
CA THR A 150 -0.29 -21.02 3.89
C THR A 150 0.91 -20.99 4.82
N ALA A 151 0.83 -21.70 5.95
CA ALA A 151 1.97 -21.91 6.83
C ALA A 151 2.83 -23.09 6.34
N ARG A 152 4.16 -22.97 6.41
CA ARG A 152 5.12 -24.01 6.03
C ARG A 152 6.04 -24.30 7.20
N ASP A 153 5.96 -25.51 7.74
CA ASP A 153 6.83 -25.98 8.84
C ASP A 153 6.93 -25.03 10.03
N MET A 154 5.88 -24.21 10.25
CA MET A 154 5.78 -23.26 11.35
C MET A 154 4.82 -23.79 12.40
N LEU A 155 5.35 -24.13 13.57
CA LEU A 155 4.54 -24.48 14.74
C LEU A 155 3.59 -23.32 15.08
N PHE A 156 2.31 -23.64 15.29
CA PHE A 156 1.25 -22.68 15.67
C PHE A 156 0.93 -21.57 14.65
N SER A 157 1.44 -21.65 13.42
CA SER A 157 0.97 -20.79 12.32
C SER A 157 -0.17 -21.50 11.59
N GLY A 158 -1.36 -20.89 11.64
CA GLY A 158 -2.56 -21.40 10.99
C GLY A 158 -2.65 -21.04 9.50
N GLU A 159 -3.30 -21.89 8.71
CA GLU A 159 -3.79 -21.52 7.39
C GLU A 159 -5.02 -20.64 7.51
N SER A 160 -5.26 -19.80 6.50
CA SER A 160 -6.52 -19.08 6.38
C SER A 160 -6.97 -18.96 4.94
N ARG A 161 -8.28 -19.06 4.73
CA ARG A 161 -8.95 -18.80 3.45
C ARG A 161 -10.04 -17.77 3.68
N MET A 162 -9.89 -16.61 3.07
CA MET A 162 -10.82 -15.49 3.22
C MET A 162 -11.34 -15.06 1.86
N VAL A 163 -12.59 -14.63 1.84
CA VAL A 163 -13.24 -13.98 0.70
C VAL A 163 -13.83 -12.67 1.21
N GLU A 164 -13.49 -11.58 0.53
CA GLU A 164 -13.96 -10.24 0.83
C GLU A 164 -14.76 -9.70 -0.36
N GLU A 165 -16.06 -9.54 -0.16
CA GLU A 165 -16.95 -8.89 -1.13
C GLU A 165 -16.99 -7.39 -0.85
N GLN A 166 -16.63 -6.59 -1.84
CA GLN A 166 -16.56 -5.13 -1.75
C GLN A 166 -17.55 -4.50 -2.72
N ARG A 167 -18.51 -3.73 -2.22
CA ARG A 167 -19.57 -3.11 -3.03
C ARG A 167 -19.66 -1.62 -2.78
N TRP A 168 -19.76 -0.84 -3.85
CA TRP A 168 -20.13 0.57 -3.77
C TRP A 168 -21.60 0.67 -3.37
N ILE A 169 -21.90 1.38 -2.28
CA ILE A 169 -23.24 1.48 -1.71
C ILE A 169 -23.83 2.90 -1.75
N GLY A 170 -23.06 3.89 -2.20
CA GLY A 170 -23.55 5.26 -2.33
C GLY A 170 -22.44 6.30 -2.28
N GLU A 171 -22.84 7.56 -2.19
CA GLU A 171 -21.93 8.65 -1.85
C GLU A 171 -21.51 8.56 -0.38
N CYS A 172 -20.34 9.09 -0.04
CA CYS A 172 -19.96 9.24 1.36
C CYS A 172 -20.92 10.17 2.10
N ALA A 173 -21.09 9.97 3.40
CA ALA A 173 -21.85 10.91 4.22
C ALA A 173 -21.21 12.31 4.22
N ALA A 174 -22.01 13.35 4.41
CA ALA A 174 -21.54 14.75 4.28
C ALA A 174 -20.41 15.12 5.27
N ASP A 175 -20.32 14.42 6.40
CA ASP A 175 -19.28 14.57 7.42
C ASP A 175 -18.12 13.58 7.28
N GLN A 176 -18.21 12.59 6.38
CA GLN A 176 -17.13 11.65 6.09
C GLN A 176 -16.10 12.24 5.13
N LYS A 177 -14.82 12.06 5.47
CA LYS A 177 -13.69 12.37 4.60
C LYS A 177 -13.20 11.10 3.90
N PRO A 178 -12.54 11.21 2.73
CA PRO A 178 -11.87 10.07 2.13
C PRO A 178 -10.89 9.41 3.11
N GLY A 179 -10.99 8.10 3.24
CA GLY A 179 -10.26 7.28 4.21
C GLY A 179 -11.02 6.99 5.50
N ASP A 180 -12.11 7.69 5.80
CA ASP A 180 -12.91 7.42 6.99
C ASP A 180 -13.66 6.10 6.85
N GLY A 181 -13.63 5.28 7.89
CA GLY A 181 -14.26 3.99 7.93
C GLY A 181 -15.07 3.72 9.20
N ILE A 182 -16.04 2.83 9.05
CA ILE A 182 -16.89 2.32 10.12
C ILE A 182 -16.72 0.81 10.13
N MET A 183 -15.98 0.28 11.10
CA MET A 183 -16.01 -1.16 11.39
C MET A 183 -17.22 -1.51 12.25
N ASP A 184 -17.98 -2.53 11.88
CA ASP A 184 -19.00 -3.10 12.75
C ASP A 184 -18.31 -3.98 13.81
N ARG A 185 -18.07 -3.43 15.00
CA ARG A 185 -17.50 -4.15 16.14
C ARG A 185 -18.46 -4.08 17.34
N PRO A 186 -18.58 -5.14 18.15
CA PRO A 186 -19.35 -5.10 19.38
C PRO A 186 -18.71 -4.13 20.39
N GLY A 187 -19.35 -2.98 20.60
CA GLY A 187 -18.92 -1.92 21.53
C GLY A 187 -19.60 -0.59 21.23
N LYS A 188 -19.74 0.29 22.23
CA LYS A 188 -20.26 1.65 22.00
C LYS A 188 -19.14 2.50 21.40
N ARG A 189 -19.29 2.92 20.14
CA ARG A 189 -18.51 4.04 19.60
C ARG A 189 -19.15 5.36 20.00
N GLU A 190 -18.32 6.37 20.25
CA GLU A 190 -18.80 7.73 20.28
C GLU A 190 -19.20 8.15 18.84
N LYS A 191 -20.27 8.95 18.73
CA LYS A 191 -20.76 9.44 17.44
C LYS A 191 -19.67 10.30 16.79
N GLY A 192 -19.13 9.86 15.65
CA GLY A 192 -18.08 10.57 14.90
C GLY A 192 -16.66 9.97 15.03
N GLU A 193 -16.51 8.84 15.73
CA GLU A 193 -15.26 8.08 15.77
C GLU A 193 -15.18 7.16 14.54
N TYR A 194 -14.58 7.67 13.45
CA TYR A 194 -14.22 6.88 12.29
C TYR A 194 -12.81 6.32 12.48
N ASP A 195 -12.61 5.03 12.19
CA ASP A 195 -11.26 4.53 11.94
C ASP A 195 -10.84 5.06 10.57
N ASN A 196 -9.74 5.82 10.51
CA ASN A 196 -9.26 6.34 9.24
C ASN A 196 -8.14 5.45 8.68
N ILE A 197 -8.19 5.12 7.38
CA ILE A 197 -7.20 4.29 6.68
C ILE A 197 -5.78 4.87 6.87
N TYR A 198 -5.61 6.19 6.80
CA TYR A 198 -4.30 6.83 6.95
C TYR A 198 -3.76 6.74 8.37
N GLU A 199 -4.61 6.84 9.38
CA GLU A 199 -4.19 6.63 10.77
C GLU A 199 -3.87 5.16 11.04
N SER A 200 -4.68 4.24 10.48
CA SER A 200 -4.40 2.81 10.51
C SER A 200 -3.05 2.47 9.89
N LEU A 201 -2.71 3.08 8.74
CA LEU A 201 -1.40 2.94 8.11
C LEU A 201 -0.26 3.38 9.04
N LYS A 202 -0.41 4.51 9.75
CA LYS A 202 0.62 4.99 10.69
C LYS A 202 0.78 4.02 11.87
N VAL A 203 -0.33 3.55 12.43
CA VAL A 203 -0.32 2.60 13.56
C VAL A 203 0.34 1.28 13.15
N VAL A 204 -0.07 0.71 12.02
CA VAL A 204 0.50 -0.56 11.52
C VAL A 204 1.99 -0.41 11.22
N LYS A 205 2.41 0.67 10.53
CA LYS A 205 3.83 0.95 10.28
C LYS A 205 4.64 1.09 11.57
N LYS A 206 4.08 1.76 12.58
CA LYS A 206 4.72 1.87 13.89
C LYS A 206 4.91 0.50 14.54
N LEU A 207 3.86 -0.33 14.59
CA LEU A 207 3.92 -1.66 15.18
C LEU A 207 4.88 -2.59 14.43
N LEU A 208 4.93 -2.49 13.10
CA LEU A 208 5.90 -3.21 12.28
C LEU A 208 7.34 -2.84 12.66
N ASN A 209 7.63 -1.55 12.75
CA ASN A 209 8.97 -1.08 13.13
C ASN A 209 9.36 -1.52 14.55
N GLU A 210 8.42 -1.49 15.50
CA GLU A 210 8.62 -1.98 16.86
C GLU A 210 8.88 -3.50 16.88
N GLY A 211 8.12 -4.29 16.11
CA GLY A 211 8.34 -5.73 15.97
C GLY A 211 9.73 -6.06 15.39
N ILE A 212 10.12 -5.36 14.32
CA ILE A 212 11.46 -5.51 13.71
C ILE A 212 12.56 -5.16 14.72
N GLU A 213 12.37 -4.11 15.52
CA GLU A 213 13.34 -3.74 16.55
C GLU A 213 13.43 -4.77 17.68
N ILE A 214 12.30 -5.34 18.10
CA ILE A 214 12.26 -6.43 19.09
C ILE A 214 13.05 -7.63 18.57
N ASN A 215 12.79 -8.10 17.36
CA ASN A 215 13.50 -9.25 16.79
C ASN A 215 15.00 -8.99 16.68
N ARG A 216 15.39 -7.78 16.24
CA ARG A 216 16.81 -7.39 16.20
C ARG A 216 17.49 -7.47 17.57
N ARG A 217 16.77 -7.11 18.65
CA ARG A 217 17.29 -7.17 20.02
C ARG A 217 17.35 -8.59 20.57
N LEU A 218 16.42 -9.45 20.19
CA LEU A 218 16.39 -10.86 20.60
C LEU A 218 17.40 -11.70 19.85
N GLY A 219 17.78 -11.29 18.63
CA GLY A 219 18.61 -12.09 17.74
C GLY A 219 17.80 -13.15 16.99
N PRO A 220 18.43 -13.92 16.09
CA PRO A 220 17.75 -15.02 15.41
C PRO A 220 17.25 -16.04 16.43
N MET A 221 15.98 -16.42 16.32
CA MET A 221 15.35 -17.45 17.14
C MET A 221 15.71 -18.86 16.68
#